data_AF-A0A7W1NU02-F1
#
_entry.id   AF-A0A7W1NU02-F1
#
_cell.length_a   1.000
_cell.length_b   1.000
_cell.length_c   1.000
_cell.angle_alpha   90.00
_cell.angle_beta   90.00
_cell.angle_gamma   90.00
#
_symmetry.space_group_name_H-M   'P 1'
#
loop_
_entity.id
_entity.type
_entity.pdbx_description
1 polymer ?
#
loop_
_entity_poly.entity_id
_entity_poly.type
_entity_poly.pdbx_seq_one_letter_code
_entity_poly.pdbx_strand_id
1 'polypeptide(L)'
;MKQRSLLFAMLMALMATAFVVSPKAVQAASYSAGTVNDLLAAITSANADPQADTIILTVNITLTSAAETDAAYGKSGLPAITSNITIEGQGHSISRSAAIGTSNFRIFRVATGAHLTLYNLTISGGKAVTGSVCNAACGGGLFNEGTVTAIHTAFSSNSAENGGGFYNNSDTATIT
;
A
#
# COMPACT_ATOMS: atom_id res chain seq x y z
N MET A 1 12.86 -27.49 -73.13
CA MET A 1 11.55 -26.89 -72.81
C MET A 1 11.12 -27.38 -71.43
N LYS A 2 11.00 -26.46 -70.45
CA LYS A 2 10.35 -26.62 -69.11
C LYS A 2 10.94 -27.58 -68.05
N GLN A 3 11.63 -27.02 -67.05
CA GLN A 3 11.34 -27.07 -65.58
C GLN A 3 12.39 -26.17 -64.88
N ARG A 4 12.07 -25.00 -64.30
CA ARG A 4 11.40 -24.73 -62.98
C ARG A 4 12.22 -25.34 -61.83
N SER A 5 12.64 -24.66 -60.75
CA SER A 5 12.15 -23.42 -60.13
C SER A 5 12.94 -23.11 -58.83
N LEU A 6 13.34 -21.84 -58.68
CA LEU A 6 13.24 -20.95 -57.50
C LEU A 6 13.89 -21.33 -56.14
N LEU A 7 14.90 -20.54 -55.75
CA LEU A 7 15.31 -20.32 -54.35
C LEU A 7 14.15 -19.67 -53.56
N PHE A 8 13.81 -20.24 -52.42
CA PHE A 8 12.94 -19.65 -51.40
C PHE A 8 13.73 -18.60 -50.59
N ALA A 9 13.40 -17.32 -50.74
CA ALA A 9 13.80 -16.28 -49.80
C ALA A 9 12.75 -16.21 -48.68
N MET A 10 13.13 -16.64 -47.49
CA MET A 10 12.30 -16.62 -46.28
C MET A 10 12.29 -15.19 -45.72
N LEU A 11 11.20 -14.44 -45.97
CA LEU A 11 10.96 -13.14 -45.35
C LEU A 11 10.43 -13.38 -43.92
N MET A 12 11.29 -13.24 -42.91
CA MET A 12 10.86 -13.20 -41.51
C MET A 12 10.12 -11.87 -41.27
N ALA A 13 8.80 -11.93 -41.16
CA ALA A 13 8.01 -10.82 -40.65
C ALA A 13 8.16 -10.77 -39.12
N LEU A 14 8.94 -9.80 -38.62
CA LEU A 14 9.00 -9.49 -37.21
C LEU A 14 7.70 -8.76 -36.82
N MET A 15 6.75 -9.46 -36.20
CA MET A 15 5.61 -8.82 -35.55
C MET A 15 6.09 -8.13 -34.28
N ALA A 16 6.37 -6.83 -34.36
CA ALA A 16 6.49 -5.99 -33.18
C ALA A 16 5.09 -5.88 -32.56
N THR A 17 4.84 -6.58 -31.46
CA THR A 17 3.68 -6.30 -30.60
C THR A 17 3.91 -4.92 -29.98
N ALA A 18 3.27 -3.89 -30.52
CA ALA A 18 3.17 -2.62 -29.84
C ALA A 18 2.43 -2.85 -28.52
N PHE A 19 3.14 -2.76 -27.40
CA PHE A 19 2.52 -2.62 -26.10
C PHE A 19 1.88 -1.23 -26.10
N VAL A 20 0.58 -1.15 -26.36
CA VAL A 20 -0.15 0.09 -26.19
C VAL A 20 -0.24 0.30 -24.69
N VAL A 21 0.71 1.06 -24.14
CA VAL A 21 0.52 1.69 -22.84
C VAL A 21 -0.53 2.77 -23.09
N SER A 22 -1.80 2.46 -22.86
CA SER A 22 -2.83 3.49 -22.78
C SER A 22 -2.35 4.49 -21.71
N PRO A 23 -2.29 5.80 -22.00
CA PRO A 23 -2.05 6.77 -20.95
C PRO A 23 -3.12 6.52 -19.88
N LYS A 24 -2.69 6.19 -18.66
CA LYS A 24 -3.60 6.11 -17.50
C LYS A 24 -4.37 7.43 -17.50
N ALA A 25 -5.69 7.37 -17.54
CA ALA A 25 -6.52 8.56 -17.58
C ALA A 25 -6.08 9.50 -16.44
N VAL A 26 -5.96 10.80 -16.74
CA VAL A 26 -5.65 11.84 -15.74
C VAL A 26 -6.90 12.10 -14.88
N GLN A 27 -7.41 11.05 -14.23
CA GLN A 27 -8.51 11.13 -13.29
C GLN A 27 -8.19 10.26 -12.06
N ALA A 28 -8.55 10.76 -10.88
CA ALA A 28 -8.60 9.99 -9.63
C ALA A 28 -9.21 8.61 -9.87
N ALA A 29 -8.46 7.56 -9.55
CA ALA A 29 -8.91 6.18 -9.67
C ALA A 29 -9.64 5.73 -8.38
N SER A 30 -10.53 4.77 -8.54
CA SER A 30 -11.19 4.09 -7.42
C SER A 30 -10.93 2.59 -7.51
N TYR A 31 -10.41 2.02 -6.43
CA TYR A 31 -10.12 0.59 -6.31
C TYR A 31 -11.00 -0.03 -5.22
N SER A 32 -11.50 -1.24 -5.45
CA SER A 32 -12.15 -2.04 -4.41
C SER A 32 -11.18 -3.07 -3.85
N ALA A 33 -11.09 -3.20 -2.54
CA ALA A 33 -10.27 -4.17 -1.86
C ALA A 33 -11.14 -5.24 -1.16
N GLY A 34 -11.22 -6.43 -1.77
CA GLY A 34 -11.93 -7.60 -1.21
C GLY A 34 -10.99 -8.66 -0.64
N THR A 35 -9.69 -8.51 -0.85
CA THR A 35 -8.64 -9.41 -0.37
C THR A 35 -7.39 -8.61 0.01
N VAL A 36 -6.46 -9.27 0.72
CA VAL A 36 -5.14 -8.68 1.00
C VAL A 36 -4.43 -8.28 -0.29
N ASN A 37 -4.48 -9.13 -1.33
CA ASN A 37 -3.81 -8.85 -2.60
C ASN A 37 -4.43 -7.65 -3.33
N ASP A 38 -5.75 -7.48 -3.25
CA ASP A 38 -6.42 -6.30 -3.84
C ASP A 38 -5.95 -5.02 -3.16
N LEU A 39 -5.86 -5.01 -1.82
CA LEU A 39 -5.38 -3.85 -1.07
C LEU A 39 -3.92 -3.52 -1.41
N LEU A 40 -3.05 -4.53 -1.48
CA LEU A 40 -1.65 -4.35 -1.88
C LEU A 40 -1.55 -3.77 -3.29
N ALA A 41 -2.27 -4.35 -4.25
CA ALA A 41 -2.26 -3.91 -5.65
C ALA A 41 -2.86 -2.49 -5.81
N ALA A 42 -3.91 -2.16 -5.07
CA ALA A 42 -4.52 -0.84 -5.07
C ALA A 42 -3.56 0.22 -4.54
N ILE A 43 -2.88 -0.03 -3.40
CA ILE A 43 -1.87 0.90 -2.86
C ILE A 43 -0.72 1.08 -3.85
N THR A 44 -0.20 0.00 -4.44
CA THR A 44 0.87 0.10 -5.44
C THR A 44 0.43 0.92 -6.67
N SER A 45 -0.79 0.71 -7.16
CA SER A 45 -1.34 1.43 -8.32
C SER A 45 -1.58 2.91 -8.03
N ALA A 46 -2.03 3.22 -6.81
CA ALA A 46 -2.26 4.58 -6.33
C ALA A 46 -0.95 5.33 -6.05
N ASN A 47 0.07 4.66 -5.51
CA ASN A 47 1.40 5.24 -5.32
C ASN A 47 2.11 5.58 -6.65
N ALA A 48 1.76 4.88 -7.73
CA ALA A 48 2.27 5.16 -9.08
C ALA A 48 1.49 6.27 -9.80
N ASP A 49 0.42 6.80 -9.21
CA ASP A 49 -0.37 7.90 -9.74
C ASP A 49 -0.06 9.21 -9.00
N PRO A 50 0.25 10.31 -9.72
CA PRO A 50 0.38 11.61 -9.08
C PRO A 50 -0.96 12.18 -8.56
N GLN A 51 -2.10 11.62 -8.96
CA GLN A 51 -3.41 12.09 -8.52
C GLN A 51 -3.86 11.45 -7.20
N ALA A 52 -4.86 12.08 -6.59
CA ALA A 52 -5.49 11.54 -5.39
C ALA A 52 -6.40 10.36 -5.76
N ASP A 53 -6.09 9.18 -5.21
CA ASP A 53 -6.82 7.94 -5.48
C ASP A 53 -7.63 7.50 -4.25
N THR A 54 -8.71 6.75 -4.48
CA THR A 54 -9.57 6.20 -3.43
C THR A 54 -9.55 4.68 -3.43
N ILE A 55 -9.44 4.07 -2.25
CA ILE A 55 -9.49 2.63 -2.03
C ILE A 55 -10.66 2.34 -1.09
N ILE A 56 -11.60 1.52 -1.54
CA ILE A 56 -12.79 1.14 -0.78
C ILE A 56 -12.62 -0.28 -0.25
N LEU A 57 -12.62 -0.46 1.07
CA LEU A 57 -12.65 -1.78 1.68
C LEU A 57 -14.04 -2.39 1.55
N THR A 58 -14.08 -3.67 1.18
CA THR A 58 -15.34 -4.44 1.07
C THR A 58 -15.42 -5.58 2.06
N VAL A 59 -14.32 -5.84 2.79
CA VAL A 59 -14.21 -6.86 3.83
C VAL A 59 -13.21 -6.42 4.89
N ASN A 60 -13.21 -7.11 6.03
CA ASN A 60 -12.09 -7.05 6.97
C ASN A 60 -10.85 -7.69 6.35
N ILE A 61 -9.74 -6.97 6.33
CA ILE A 61 -8.45 -7.41 5.81
C ILE A 61 -7.54 -7.81 6.97
N THR A 62 -6.99 -9.03 6.91
CA THR A 62 -6.00 -9.54 7.88
C THR A 62 -4.68 -9.84 7.19
N LEU A 63 -3.66 -9.09 7.56
CA LEU A 63 -2.29 -9.17 7.04
C LEU A 63 -1.52 -10.26 7.81
N THR A 64 -0.88 -11.15 7.07
CA THR A 64 -0.09 -12.27 7.63
C THR A 64 1.42 -12.09 7.45
N SER A 65 1.85 -11.14 6.63
CA SER A 65 3.26 -10.85 6.33
C SER A 65 3.48 -9.36 6.09
N ALA A 66 4.73 -8.93 6.22
CA ALA A 66 5.15 -7.59 5.83
C ALA A 66 5.22 -7.48 4.30
N ALA A 67 4.72 -6.38 3.75
CA ALA A 67 4.88 -6.00 2.34
C ALA A 67 6.07 -5.04 2.13
N GLU A 68 6.46 -4.31 3.17
CA GLU A 68 7.65 -3.45 3.21
C GLU A 68 8.62 -3.97 4.27
N THR A 69 9.90 -4.08 3.92
CA THR A 69 10.99 -4.30 4.89
C THR A 69 12.10 -3.32 4.56
N ASP A 70 12.27 -2.32 5.42
CA ASP A 70 13.26 -1.26 5.27
C ASP A 70 14.14 -1.17 6.52
N ALA A 71 15.43 -0.89 6.35
CA ALA A 71 16.36 -0.83 7.49
C ALA A 71 16.15 0.41 8.37
N ALA A 72 15.80 1.54 7.75
CA ALA A 72 15.59 2.81 8.40
C ALA A 72 14.23 2.83 9.11
N TYR A 73 13.21 2.26 8.48
CA TYR A 73 11.84 2.31 8.99
C TYR A 73 11.39 1.05 9.72
N GLY A 74 11.99 -0.11 9.46
CA GLY A 74 11.49 -1.39 9.92
C GLY A 74 10.48 -2.01 8.95
N LYS A 75 9.57 -2.86 9.47
CA LYS A 75 8.64 -3.64 8.64
C LYS A 75 7.21 -3.09 8.70
N SER A 76 6.56 -2.99 7.54
CA SER A 76 5.14 -2.61 7.40
C SER A 76 4.34 -3.69 6.65
N GLY A 77 3.11 -3.91 7.06
CA GLY A 77 2.18 -4.89 6.48
C GLY A 77 1.69 -4.52 5.08
N LEU A 78 1.75 -3.23 4.75
CA LEU A 78 1.38 -2.65 3.47
C LEU A 78 2.59 -1.89 2.89
N PRO A 79 2.62 -1.63 1.56
CA PRO A 79 3.57 -0.70 0.98
C PRO A 79 3.45 0.66 1.66
N ALA A 80 4.56 1.39 1.79
CA ALA A 80 4.51 2.75 2.27
C ALA A 80 3.61 3.61 1.39
N ILE A 81 2.84 4.49 2.00
CA ILE A 81 2.03 5.48 1.27
C ILE A 81 2.97 6.60 0.81
N THR A 82 3.03 6.82 -0.50
CA THR A 82 3.93 7.81 -1.12
C THR A 82 3.20 8.83 -2.00
N SER A 83 1.89 8.67 -2.18
CA SER A 83 1.02 9.60 -2.91
C SER A 83 -0.17 10.02 -2.06
N ASN A 84 -1.17 10.66 -2.68
CA ASN A 84 -2.40 11.06 -2.03
C ASN A 84 -3.41 9.92 -2.12
N ILE A 85 -3.73 9.28 -0.99
CA ILE A 85 -4.63 8.13 -0.94
C ILE A 85 -5.70 8.36 0.11
N THR A 86 -6.96 8.11 -0.27
CA THR A 86 -8.07 7.95 0.65
C THR A 86 -8.42 6.47 0.77
N ILE A 87 -8.50 5.96 2.00
CA ILE A 87 -9.01 4.62 2.28
C ILE A 87 -10.36 4.75 2.97
N GLU A 88 -11.42 4.37 2.26
CA GLU A 88 -12.77 4.26 2.77
C GLU A 88 -12.99 2.87 3.34
N GLY A 89 -13.15 2.81 4.65
CA GLY A 89 -13.25 1.58 5.39
C GLY A 89 -14.59 0.88 5.35
N GLN A 90 -15.69 1.63 5.16
CA GLN A 90 -17.06 1.09 5.25
C GLN A 90 -17.34 0.32 6.56
N GLY A 91 -16.65 0.67 7.65
CA GLY A 91 -16.70 0.01 8.95
C GLY A 91 -15.81 -1.23 9.07
N HIS A 92 -15.08 -1.61 8.02
CA HIS A 92 -14.17 -2.75 8.04
C HIS A 92 -12.85 -2.46 8.77
N SER A 93 -12.09 -3.52 9.04
CA SER A 93 -10.78 -3.43 9.69
C SER A 93 -9.63 -3.79 8.75
N ILE A 94 -8.47 -3.17 8.98
CA ILE A 94 -7.17 -3.68 8.52
C ILE A 94 -6.39 -4.09 9.77
N SER A 95 -6.03 -5.37 9.84
CA SER A 95 -5.45 -5.96 11.04
C SER A 95 -4.19 -6.76 10.73
N ARG A 96 -3.25 -6.84 11.67
CA ARG A 96 -2.22 -7.88 11.65
C ARG A 96 -2.76 -9.16 12.28
N SER A 97 -2.48 -10.32 11.68
CA SER A 97 -2.88 -11.62 12.24
C SER A 97 -2.27 -11.87 13.62
N ALA A 98 -3.10 -12.39 14.53
CA ALA A 98 -2.68 -12.85 15.86
C ALA A 98 -2.20 -14.30 15.88
N ALA A 99 -2.22 -15.01 14.74
CA ALA A 99 -1.80 -16.40 14.66
C ALA A 99 -0.33 -16.56 15.11
N ILE A 100 -0.05 -17.62 15.87
CA ILE A 100 1.30 -17.96 16.32
C ILE A 100 2.21 -18.08 15.09
N GLY A 101 3.40 -17.47 15.18
CA GLY A 101 4.38 -17.45 14.08
C GLY A 101 4.19 -16.30 13.08
N THR A 102 3.12 -15.50 13.18
CA THR A 102 3.01 -14.28 12.39
C THR A 102 4.10 -13.30 12.81
N SER A 103 4.92 -12.84 11.85
CA SER A 103 5.96 -11.86 12.11
C SER A 103 5.40 -10.54 12.66
N ASN A 104 6.22 -9.82 13.42
CA ASN A 104 5.91 -8.46 13.85
C ASN A 104 6.13 -7.48 12.69
N PHE A 105 5.14 -6.63 12.45
CA PHE A 105 5.20 -5.49 11.54
C PHE A 105 4.11 -4.48 11.90
N ARG A 106 4.32 -3.20 11.59
CA ARG A 106 3.26 -2.19 11.69
C ARG A 106 2.24 -2.32 10.57
N ILE A 107 1.07 -1.71 10.67
CA ILE A 107 0.11 -1.77 9.56
C ILE A 107 0.52 -0.80 8.45
N PHE A 108 0.66 0.49 8.79
CA PHE A 108 0.94 1.56 7.82
C PHE A 108 2.23 2.30 8.11
N ARG A 109 2.89 2.73 7.03
CA ARG A 109 3.85 3.83 7.01
C ARG A 109 3.40 4.87 5.99
N VAL A 110 3.45 6.14 6.38
CA VAL A 110 3.16 7.28 5.49
C VAL A 110 4.45 8.07 5.32
N ALA A 111 4.96 8.13 4.08
CA ALA A 111 6.22 8.80 3.77
C ALA A 111 6.05 10.32 3.74
N THR A 112 7.17 11.04 3.87
CA THR A 112 7.20 12.52 3.75
C THR A 112 6.60 12.99 2.43
N GLY A 113 5.74 14.01 2.49
CA GLY A 113 5.03 14.56 1.33
C GLY A 113 3.80 13.76 0.88
N ALA A 114 3.57 12.56 1.42
CA ALA A 114 2.37 11.78 1.15
C ALA A 114 1.18 12.24 2.01
N HIS A 115 -0.04 12.00 1.52
CA HIS A 115 -1.27 12.35 2.23
C HIS A 115 -2.16 11.13 2.32
N LEU A 116 -2.38 10.62 3.53
CA LEU A 116 -3.29 9.50 3.78
C LEU A 116 -4.54 9.99 4.52
N THR A 117 -5.70 9.79 3.89
CA THR A 117 -6.99 9.91 4.57
C THR A 117 -7.52 8.53 4.91
N LEU A 118 -7.85 8.31 6.18
CA LEU A 118 -8.45 7.11 6.71
C LEU A 118 -9.87 7.46 7.14
N TYR A 119 -10.87 6.82 6.53
CA TYR A 119 -12.29 7.11 6.81
C TYR A 119 -13.04 5.84 7.22
N ASN A 120 -13.64 5.85 8.41
CA ASN A 120 -14.57 4.80 8.87
C ASN A 120 -13.98 3.37 8.83
N LEU A 121 -12.81 3.15 9.45
CA LEU A 121 -12.18 1.82 9.61
C LEU A 121 -11.53 1.62 10.98
N THR A 122 -11.18 0.38 11.28
CA THR A 122 -10.33 0.03 12.43
C THR A 122 -8.95 -0.46 11.97
N ILE A 123 -7.88 0.09 12.52
CA ILE A 123 -6.50 -0.38 12.34
C ILE A 123 -6.05 -1.09 13.62
N SER A 124 -5.69 -2.37 13.52
CA SER A 124 -5.46 -3.18 14.73
C SER A 124 -4.38 -4.24 14.66
N GLY A 125 -3.90 -4.66 15.84
CA GLY A 125 -2.95 -5.77 16.01
C GLY A 125 -1.53 -5.51 15.51
N GLY A 126 -1.28 -4.34 14.93
CA GLY A 126 0.00 -3.94 14.40
C GLY A 126 1.07 -3.90 15.49
N LYS A 127 2.27 -4.38 15.17
CA LYS A 127 3.37 -4.48 16.12
C LYS A 127 4.66 -4.01 15.47
N ALA A 128 5.08 -2.80 15.80
CA ALA A 128 6.30 -2.24 15.24
C ALA A 128 7.53 -3.03 15.71
N VAL A 129 8.55 -3.05 14.86
CA VAL A 129 9.91 -3.52 15.17
C VAL A 129 10.87 -2.36 14.95
N THR A 130 12.01 -2.39 15.62
CA THR A 130 13.00 -1.30 15.61
C THR A 130 13.47 -0.97 14.20
N GLY A 131 13.49 0.32 13.88
CA GLY A 131 14.13 0.90 12.70
C GLY A 131 15.03 2.06 13.09
N SER A 132 16.02 2.41 12.27
CA SER A 132 17.01 3.44 12.59
C SER A 132 16.43 4.86 12.70
N VAL A 133 15.33 5.20 12.02
CA VAL A 133 14.82 6.59 11.98
C VAL A 133 14.29 7.06 13.32
N CYS A 134 13.56 6.21 14.04
CA CYS A 134 13.04 6.57 15.35
C CYS A 134 13.83 5.96 16.52
N ASN A 135 14.97 5.31 16.21
CA ASN A 135 15.85 4.61 17.16
C ASN A 135 15.10 3.68 18.14
N ALA A 136 13.93 3.19 17.73
CA ALA A 136 12.97 2.46 18.55
C ALA A 136 11.99 1.71 17.63
N ALA A 137 11.11 0.90 18.20
CA ALA A 137 9.92 0.44 17.50
C ALA A 137 8.83 1.52 17.57
N CYS A 138 8.45 2.12 16.44
CA CYS A 138 7.47 3.22 16.42
C CYS A 138 6.26 2.94 15.52
N GLY A 139 5.09 3.41 15.97
CA GLY A 139 3.85 3.42 15.20
C GLY A 139 3.36 2.00 14.89
N GLY A 140 2.90 1.28 15.90
CA GLY A 140 2.46 -0.12 15.75
C GLY A 140 1.30 -0.26 14.76
N GLY A 141 0.29 0.61 14.86
CA GLY A 141 -0.74 0.74 13.83
C GLY A 141 -0.23 1.55 12.66
N LEU A 142 0.17 2.79 12.90
CA LEU A 142 0.61 3.73 11.87
C LEU A 142 1.83 4.54 12.32
N PHE A 143 2.83 4.63 11.44
CA PHE A 143 3.96 5.56 11.55
C PHE A 143 3.82 6.65 10.49
N ASN A 144 3.72 7.91 10.91
CA ASN A 144 3.50 9.04 10.02
C ASN A 144 4.74 9.93 9.88
N GLU A 145 5.20 10.12 8.66
CA GLU A 145 6.20 11.14 8.28
C GLU A 145 5.64 12.18 7.29
N GLY A 146 4.41 11.99 6.83
CA GLY A 146 3.68 12.90 5.94
C GLY A 146 2.43 13.44 6.62
N THR A 147 1.35 13.60 5.87
CA THR A 147 0.08 14.09 6.43
C THR A 147 -0.92 12.95 6.59
N VAL A 148 -1.51 12.80 7.78
CA VAL A 148 -2.60 11.85 8.02
C VAL A 148 -3.85 12.55 8.54
N THR A 149 -4.98 12.25 7.93
CA THR A 149 -6.32 12.59 8.44
C THR A 149 -7.07 11.30 8.74
N ALA A 150 -7.43 11.09 10.00
CA ALA A 150 -8.17 9.91 10.45
C ALA A 150 -9.55 10.34 10.95
N ILE A 151 -10.60 9.96 10.22
CA ILE A 151 -11.99 10.36 10.47
C ILE A 151 -12.78 9.10 10.79
N HIS A 152 -13.46 9.08 11.94
CA HIS A 152 -14.20 7.90 12.41
C HIS A 152 -13.34 6.62 12.36
N THR A 153 -12.03 6.77 12.64
CA THR A 153 -11.06 5.69 12.52
C THR A 153 -10.54 5.32 13.90
N ALA A 154 -10.55 4.03 14.21
CA ALA A 154 -10.06 3.52 15.48
C ALA A 154 -8.69 2.86 15.32
N PHE A 155 -7.80 3.09 16.29
CA PHE A 155 -6.54 2.37 16.43
C PHE A 155 -6.60 1.51 17.69
N SER A 156 -6.65 0.18 17.55
CA SER A 156 -6.88 -0.73 18.68
C SER A 156 -5.88 -1.88 18.73
N SER A 157 -5.49 -2.28 19.95
CA SER A 157 -4.60 -3.44 20.16
C SER A 157 -3.29 -3.40 19.37
N ASN A 158 -2.80 -2.20 19.05
CA ASN A 158 -1.53 -1.99 18.37
C ASN A 158 -0.42 -1.76 19.42
N SER A 159 0.80 -2.18 19.12
CA SER A 159 1.93 -2.14 20.05
C SER A 159 3.22 -1.65 19.38
N ALA A 160 3.97 -0.85 20.13
CA ALA A 160 5.26 -0.29 19.76
C ALA A 160 5.93 0.20 21.05
N GLU A 161 7.22 0.50 21.01
CA GLU A 161 7.90 1.20 22.11
C GLU A 161 7.39 2.64 22.19
N ASN A 162 7.25 3.31 21.04
CA ASN A 162 6.71 4.66 20.92
C ASN A 162 5.47 4.68 20.01
N GLY A 163 4.32 5.11 20.55
CA GLY A 163 3.08 5.24 19.79
C GLY A 163 2.53 3.90 19.30
N GLY A 164 1.94 3.11 20.21
CA GLY A 164 1.36 1.80 19.88
C GLY A 164 0.33 1.87 18.76
N GLY A 165 -0.69 2.72 18.89
CA GLY A 165 -1.69 2.97 17.86
C GLY A 165 -1.15 3.78 16.68
N PHE A 166 -0.63 4.96 16.98
CA PHE A 166 -0.22 5.96 16.00
C PHE A 166 1.03 6.67 16.54
N TYR A 167 2.01 6.89 15.68
CA TYR A 167 3.16 7.74 15.98
C TYR A 167 3.31 8.81 14.89
N ASN A 168 3.29 10.08 15.28
CA ASN A 168 3.52 11.22 14.38
C ASN A 168 4.98 11.68 14.47
N ASN A 169 5.80 11.36 13.47
CA ASN A 169 7.20 11.75 13.43
C ASN A 169 7.40 13.18 12.87
N SER A 170 6.61 13.56 11.87
CA SER A 170 6.67 14.86 11.22
C SER A 170 5.31 15.25 10.64
N ASP A 171 5.23 16.49 10.12
CA ASP A 171 4.04 17.07 9.48
C ASP A 171 2.78 17.00 10.38
N THR A 172 1.60 16.87 9.78
CA THR A 172 0.31 17.03 10.46
C THR A 172 -0.41 15.70 10.62
N ALA A 173 -0.94 15.46 11.82
CA ALA A 173 -1.93 14.43 12.07
C ALA A 173 -3.22 15.09 12.58
N THR A 174 -4.35 14.78 11.95
CA THR A 174 -5.69 15.19 12.40
C THR A 174 -6.51 13.95 12.70
N ILE A 175 -7.13 13.88 13.88
CA ILE A 175 -7.99 12.77 14.30
C ILE A 175 -9.33 13.37 14.74
N THR A 176 -10.43 12.90 14.14
CA THR A 176 -11.79 13.40 14.38
C THR A 176 -12.83 12.28 14.40
#